data_AF-X1V501-F1
#
_entry.id   AF-X1V501-F1
#
_cell.length_a   1.000
_cell.length_b   1.000
_cell.length_c   1.000
_cell.angle_alpha   90.00
_cell.angle_beta   90.00
_cell.angle_gamma   90.00
#
_symmetry.space_group_name_H-M   'P 1'
#
loop_
_entity.id
_entity.type
_entity.pdbx_description
1 polymer ?
#
loop_
_entity_poly.entity_id
_entity_poly.type
_entity_poly.pdbx_seq_one_letter_code
_entity_poly.pdbx_strand_id
1 'polypeptide(L)' 'NRIYEIPNIIETSRRLGMQSLDNSIADMYFKGFIDREEAIGRSSNPGRMDKTLTPAEQFEVIQAPE' A
#
# COMPACT_ATOMS: atom_id res chain seq x y z
N ASN A 1 -5.04 -4.50 27.64
CA ASN A 1 -4.27 -4.88 26.44
C ASN A 1 -4.71 -3.98 25.29
N ARG A 2 -3.79 -3.26 24.62
CA ARG A 2 -4.12 -2.15 23.68
C ARG A 2 -4.21 -2.61 22.21
N ILE A 3 -4.97 -3.68 21.97
CA ILE A 3 -5.08 -4.34 20.65
C ILE A 3 -5.62 -3.40 19.56
N TYR A 4 -6.45 -2.42 19.93
CA TYR A 4 -6.98 -1.40 19.03
C TYR A 4 -5.91 -0.46 18.45
N GLU A 5 -4.71 -0.41 19.04
CA GLU A 5 -3.61 0.41 18.54
C GLU A 5 -2.81 -0.29 17.43
N ILE A 6 -3.01 -1.60 17.18
CA ILE A 6 -2.23 -2.36 16.20
C ILE A 6 -2.20 -1.68 14.81
N PRO A 7 -3.32 -1.17 14.25
CA PRO A 7 -3.27 -0.46 12.96
C PRO A 7 -2.39 0.79 13.01
N ASN A 8 -2.49 1.58 14.08
CA ASN A 8 -1.70 2.79 14.28
C ASN A 8 -0.21 2.48 14.50
N ILE A 9 0.09 1.38 15.21
CA ILE A 9 1.46 0.90 15.40
C ILE A 9 2.06 0.48 14.04
N ILE A 10 1.33 -0.28 13.21
CA ILE A 10 1.79 -0.68 11.87
C ILE A 10 2.08 0.55 11.01
N GLU A 11 1.23 1.58 11.06
CA GLU A 11 1.40 2.81 10.29
C GLU A 11 2.62 3.64 10.76
N THR A 12 2.79 3.81 12.08
CA THR A 12 3.88 4.61 12.66
C THR A 12 5.25 3.91 12.63
N SER A 13 5.27 2.59 12.63
CA SER A 13 6.50 1.79 12.65
C SER A 13 6.94 1.32 11.25
N ARG A 14 6.47 1.98 10.19
CA ARG A 14 6.89 1.70 8.81
C ARG A 14 8.41 1.72 8.63
N ARG A 15 9.12 2.59 9.36
CA ARG A 15 10.60 2.64 9.42
C ARG A 15 11.24 1.33 9.87
N LEU A 16 10.56 0.57 10.73
CA LEU A 16 11.02 -0.72 11.26
C LEU A 16 10.63 -1.89 10.35
N GLY A 17 10.02 -1.62 9.19
CA GLY A 17 9.59 -2.64 8.24
C GLY A 17 8.18 -3.16 8.44
N MET A 18 7.37 -2.55 9.33
CA MET A 18 5.95 -2.88 9.38
C MET A 18 5.23 -2.32 8.15
N GLN A 19 4.31 -3.11 7.60
CA GLN A 19 3.56 -2.73 6.41
C GLN A 19 2.13 -3.28 6.52
N SER A 20 1.15 -2.46 6.15
CA SER A 20 -0.23 -2.91 6.03
C SER A 20 -0.40 -3.79 4.79
N LEU A 21 -1.41 -4.67 4.81
CA LEU A 21 -1.75 -5.51 3.67
C LEU A 21 -1.99 -4.67 2.41
N ASP A 22 -2.78 -3.61 2.53
CA ASP A 22 -3.10 -2.72 1.40
C ASP A 22 -1.83 -2.10 0.79
N ASN A 23 -0.86 -1.67 1.61
CA ASN A 23 0.41 -1.16 1.11
C ASN A 23 1.21 -2.25 0.37
N SER A 24 1.20 -3.49 0.86
CA SER A 24 1.91 -4.59 0.19
C SER A 24 1.27 -4.95 -1.15
N ILE A 25 -0.05 -4.88 -1.24
CA ILE A 25 -0.80 -5.13 -2.48
C ILE A 25 -0.53 -4.02 -3.49
N ALA A 26 -0.56 -2.75 -3.06
CA ALA A 26 -0.22 -1.63 -3.93
C ALA A 26 1.21 -1.74 -4.49
N ASP A 27 2.18 -2.08 -3.64
CA ASP A 27 3.56 -2.31 -4.08
C ASP A 27 3.66 -3.45 -5.11
N MET A 28 2.93 -4.55 -4.92
CA MET A 28 2.91 -5.66 -5.88
C MET A 28 2.28 -5.24 -7.22
N TYR A 29 1.23 -4.43 -7.21
CA TYR A 29 0.62 -3.87 -8.41
C TYR A 29 1.58 -2.95 -9.16
N PHE A 30 2.22 -2.01 -8.47
CA PHE A 30 3.16 -1.08 -9.09
C PHE A 30 4.41 -1.77 -9.65
N LYS A 31 4.81 -2.89 -9.05
CA LYS A 31 5.88 -3.76 -9.57
C LYS A 31 5.43 -4.65 -10.73
N GLY A 32 4.14 -4.68 -11.07
CA GLY A 32 3.58 -5.47 -12.16
C GLY A 32 3.41 -6.96 -11.84
N PHE A 33 3.38 -7.35 -10.56
CA PHE A 33 3.19 -8.75 -10.15
C PHE A 33 1.72 -9.20 -10.14
N ILE A 34 0.79 -8.26 -9.97
CA ILE A 34 -0.65 -8.53 -9.90
C ILE A 34 -1.43 -7.51 -10.73
N ASP A 35 -2.57 -7.94 -11.26
CA ASP A 35 -3.45 -7.07 -12.02
C ASP A 35 -4.27 -6.14 -11.12
N ARG A 36 -4.79 -5.04 -11.69
CA ARG A 36 -5.62 -4.07 -10.97
C ARG A 36 -6.82 -4.71 -10.29
N GLU A 37 -7.54 -5.58 -11.01
CA GLU A 37 -8.72 -6.27 -10.46
C GLU A 37 -8.35 -7.23 -9.33
N GLU A 38 -7.21 -7.91 -9.46
CA GLU A 38 -6.69 -8.81 -8.42
C GLU A 38 -6.25 -8.03 -7.18
N ALA A 39 -5.58 -6.89 -7.36
CA ALA A 39 -5.19 -6.00 -6.28
C ALA A 39 -6.42 -5.46 -5.52
N ILE A 40 -7.46 -5.03 -6.24
CA ILE A 40 -8.70 -4.53 -5.63
C ILE A 40 -9.43 -5.65 -4.90
N GLY A 41 -9.56 -6.84 -5.51
CA GLY A 41 -10.28 -7.97 -4.94
C GLY A 41 -9.60 -8.58 -3.70
N ARG A 42 -8.28 -8.48 -3.59
CA ARG A 42 -7.52 -8.96 -2.42
C ARG A 42 -7.31 -7.92 -1.33
N SER A 43 -7.54 -6.65 -1.63
CA SER A 43 -7.39 -5.56 -0.65
C SER A 43 -8.42 -5.67 0.46
N SER A 44 -8.08 -5.14 1.64
CA SER A 44 -9.03 -5.07 2.76
C SER A 44 -10.12 -4.03 2.51
N ASN A 45 -9.84 -3.04 1.66
CA ASN A 45 -10.80 -2.01 1.27
C ASN A 45 -10.73 -1.72 -0.24
N PRO A 46 -11.56 -2.41 -1.05
CA PRO A 46 -11.59 -2.28 -2.50
C PRO A 46 -11.78 -0.84 -2.98
N GLY A 47 -12.67 -0.07 -2.34
CA GLY A 47 -12.95 1.32 -2.74
C GLY A 47 -11.81 2.29 -2.46
N ARG A 48 -11.02 2.04 -1.41
CA ARG A 48 -9.80 2.81 -1.13
C ARG A 48 -8.66 2.38 -2.05
N MET A 49 -8.54 1.08 -2.32
CA MET A 49 -7.54 0.53 -3.23
C MET A 49 -7.76 1.05 -4.65
N ASP A 50 -8.99 1.02 -5.17
CA ASP A 50 -9.34 1.52 -6.49
C ASP A 50 -8.83 2.95 -6.72
N LYS A 51 -9.04 3.85 -5.75
CA LYS A 51 -8.54 5.23 -5.76
C LYS A 51 -7.02 5.36 -5.67
N THR A 52 -6.36 4.41 -5.00
CA THR A 52 -4.89 4.40 -4.84
C THR A 52 -4.22 3.91 -6.13
N LEU A 53 -4.88 2.99 -6.84
CA LEU A 53 -4.39 2.41 -8.10
C LEU A 53 -4.79 3.25 -9.32
N THR A 54 -5.82 4.11 -9.24
CA THR A 54 -6.11 5.09 -10.30
C THR A 54 -4.96 6.10 -10.40
N PRO A 55 -4.22 6.14 -11.52
CA PRO A 55 -3.17 7.13 -11.71
C PRO A 55 -3.82 8.47 -12.06
N ALA A 56 -4.19 9.26 -11.04
CA ALA A 56 -4.19 10.70 -11.22
C ALA A 56 -2.73 11.14 -11.13
N GLU A 57 -2.07 11.17 -12.28
CA GLU A 57 -0.74 11.75 -12.48
C GLU A 57 0.41 10.98 -11.79
N GLN A 58 1.00 10.05 -12.54
CA GLN A 58 2.40 9.69 -12.36
C GLN A 58 3.22 10.99 -12.29
N PHE A 59 3.93 11.25 -11.20
CA PHE A 59 5.24 11.92 -11.12
C PHE A 59 5.50 12.29 -9.65
N GLU A 60 6.23 11.46 -8.92
CA GLU A 60 7.33 11.97 -8.10
C GLU A 60 8.22 10.84 -7.55
N VAL A 61 9.51 11.00 -7.84
CA VAL A 61 10.72 10.46 -7.19
C VAL A 61 10.93 8.95 -7.11
N ILE A 62 11.50 8.42 -8.20
CA ILE A 62 12.69 7.58 -8.10
C ILE A 62 13.78 8.46 -7.44
N GLN A 63 13.89 8.41 -6.11
CA GLN A 63 14.98 9.08 -5.42
C GLN A 63 16.26 8.27 -5.69
N ALA A 64 17.12 8.84 -6.54
CA ALA A 64 18.47 8.35 -6.79
C ALA A 64 19.28 8.36 -5.47
N PRO A 65 20.14 7.36 -5.23
CA PRO A 65 21.08 7.41 -4.12
C PRO A 65 22.23 8.37 -4.47
N GLU A 66 22.50 9.34 -3.60
CA GLU A 66 23.84 9.93 -3.44
C GLU A 66 24.69 9.05 -2.51
#